data_AF-A0A6L8DUD8-F1
#
_entry.id   AF-A0A6L8DUD8-F1
#
_cell.length_a   1.000
_cell.length_b   1.000
_cell.length_c   1.000
_cell.angle_alpha   90.00
_cell.angle_beta   90.00
_cell.angle_gamma   90.00
#
_symmetry.space_group_name_H-M   'P 1'
#
loop_
_entity.id
_entity.type
_entity.pdbx_description
1 polymer ?
#
loop_
_entity_poly.entity_id
_entity_poly.type
_entity_poly.pdbx_seq_one_letter_code
_entity_poly.pdbx_strand_id
1 'polypeptide(L)'
;MSTTVHLPADLLASVDREARALAMSRNRYIIRALEQALATETGWSAEFVEELASARSDIEGGRALEELRASVAASRTRKGPPTL
;
A
#
# COMPACT_ATOMS: atom_id res chain seq x y z
N MET A 1 -23.74 4.99 0.36
CA MET A 1 -23.93 6.27 1.10
C MET A 1 -23.28 7.37 0.26
N SER A 2 -23.94 8.51 0.04
CA SER A 2 -23.38 9.61 -0.77
C SER A 2 -22.78 10.69 0.13
N THR A 3 -21.57 11.14 -0.18
CA THR A 3 -20.86 12.20 0.55
C THR A 3 -20.85 13.48 -0.27
N THR A 4 -21.10 14.62 0.39
CA THR A 4 -20.97 15.95 -0.25
C THR A 4 -19.55 16.44 -0.09
N VAL A 5 -18.89 16.78 -1.20
CA VAL A 5 -17.53 17.35 -1.22
C VAL A 5 -17.55 18.69 -1.94
N HIS A 6 -16.80 19.66 -1.43
CA HIS A 6 -16.67 20.97 -2.05
C HIS A 6 -15.44 21.00 -2.97
N LEU A 7 -15.67 21.20 -4.26
CA LEU A 7 -14.63 21.31 -5.29
C LEU A 7 -14.56 22.76 -5.77
N PRO A 8 -13.35 23.35 -5.90
CA PRO A 8 -13.19 24.65 -6.55
C PRO A 8 -13.82 24.66 -7.95
N ALA A 9 -14.42 25.79 -8.36
CA ALA A 9 -15.17 25.89 -9.62
C ALA A 9 -14.31 25.50 -10.84
N ASP A 10 -13.06 25.95 -10.87
CA ASP A 10 -12.13 25.68 -11.98
C ASP A 10 -11.75 24.20 -12.08
N LEU A 11 -11.61 23.53 -10.92
CA LEU A 11 -11.37 22.10 -10.85
C LEU A 11 -12.61 21.32 -11.31
N LEU A 12 -13.79 21.73 -10.86
CA LEU A 12 -15.06 21.09 -11.26
C LEU A 12 -15.29 21.19 -12.78
N ALA A 13 -14.98 22.34 -13.38
CA ALA A 13 -15.09 22.54 -14.83
C ALA A 13 -14.14 21.59 -15.60
N SER A 14 -12.93 21.39 -15.09
CA SER A 14 -11.97 20.45 -15.68
C SER A 14 -12.44 19.00 -15.54
N VAL A 15 -12.93 18.62 -14.35
CA VAL A 15 -13.52 17.29 -14.10
C VAL A 15 -14.70 17.01 -15.04
N ASP A 16 -15.59 17.99 -15.25
CA ASP A 16 -16.75 17.83 -16.13
C ASP A 16 -16.35 17.64 -17.59
N ARG A 17 -15.32 18.35 -18.04
CA ARG A 17 -14.78 18.20 -19.39
C ARG A 17 -14.23 16.79 -19.61
N GLU A 18 -13.41 16.30 -18.68
CA GLU A 18 -12.84 14.95 -18.75
C GLU A 18 -13.91 13.86 -18.66
N ALA A 19 -14.86 14.01 -17.74
CA ALA A 19 -15.97 13.07 -17.59
C ALA A 19 -16.80 12.97 -18.88
N ARG A 20 -17.10 14.10 -19.53
CA ARG A 20 -17.81 14.12 -20.83
C ARG A 20 -16.99 13.47 -21.94
N ALA A 21 -15.69 13.76 -22.03
CA ALA A 21 -14.80 13.16 -23.03
C ALA A 21 -14.77 11.62 -22.93
N LEU A 22 -14.93 11.09 -21.71
CA LEU A 22 -14.98 9.65 -21.44
C LEU A 22 -16.41 9.06 -21.40
N ALA A 23 -17.45 9.84 -21.74
CA ALA A 23 -18.86 9.45 -21.63
C ALA A 23 -19.25 8.90 -20.24
N MET A 24 -18.67 9.47 -19.18
CA MET A 24 -18.92 9.10 -17.78
C MET A 24 -19.72 10.18 -17.06
N SER A 25 -20.47 9.79 -16.04
CA SER A 25 -20.99 10.77 -15.09
C SER A 25 -19.84 11.37 -14.28
N ARG A 26 -19.99 12.62 -13.85
CA ARG A 26 -19.03 13.31 -12.97
C ARG A 26 -18.67 12.44 -11.76
N ASN A 27 -19.66 11.89 -11.07
CA ASN A 27 -19.44 11.07 -9.89
C ASN A 27 -18.61 9.82 -10.22
N ARG A 28 -18.90 9.15 -11.34
CA ARG A 28 -18.14 7.97 -11.78
C ARG A 28 -16.69 8.32 -12.13
N TYR A 29 -16.46 9.47 -12.76
CA TYR A 29 -15.12 9.96 -13.05
C TYR A 29 -14.35 10.26 -11.76
N ILE A 30 -14.96 10.97 -10.81
CA ILE A 30 -14.35 11.29 -9.51
C ILE A 30 -13.96 10.01 -8.75
N ILE A 31 -14.87 9.04 -8.65
CA ILE A 31 -14.61 7.77 -7.98
C ILE A 31 -13.42 7.05 -8.64
N ARG A 32 -13.43 6.92 -9.97
CA ARG A 32 -12.35 6.26 -10.70
C ARG A 32 -11.00 6.95 -10.48
N ALA A 33 -10.98 8.29 -10.51
CA ALA A 33 -9.75 9.06 -10.29
C ALA A 33 -9.20 8.85 -8.87
N LEU A 34 -10.07 8.78 -7.87
CA LEU A 34 -9.68 8.50 -6.49
C LEU A 34 -9.16 7.06 -6.32
N GLU A 35 -9.86 6.07 -6.91
CA GLU A 35 -9.39 4.67 -6.91
C GLU A 35 -8.01 4.53 -7.57
N GLN A 36 -7.78 5.23 -8.68
CA GLN A 36 -6.49 5.25 -9.36
C GLN A 36 -5.41 5.94 -8.53
N ALA A 37 -5.72 7.06 -7.87
CA ALA A 37 -4.77 7.75 -7.00
C ALA A 37 -4.35 6.85 -5.83
N LEU A 38 -5.31 6.19 -5.18
CA LEU A 38 -5.07 5.24 -4.09
C LEU A 38 -4.33 3.99 -4.55
N ALA A 39 -4.57 3.51 -5.78
CA ALA A 39 -3.83 2.38 -6.34
C ALA A 39 -2.41 2.77 -6.80
N THR A 40 -2.20 4.04 -7.17
CA THR A 40 -0.89 4.57 -7.59
C THR A 40 -0.01 4.92 -6.39
N GLU A 41 -0.60 5.15 -5.21
CA GLU A 41 0.07 5.03 -3.90
C GLU A 41 0.50 3.57 -3.66
N THR A 42 1.44 3.11 -4.49
CA THR A 42 2.20 1.86 -4.37
C THR A 42 3.23 1.91 -3.23
N GLY A 43 3.00 2.81 -2.27
CA GLY A 43 3.68 2.81 -0.99
C GLY A 43 3.12 1.70 -0.12
N TRP A 44 3.92 1.25 0.84
CA TRP A 44 3.44 0.35 1.88
C TRP A 44 2.34 1.10 2.63
N SER A 45 1.22 0.44 2.95
CA SER A 45 0.12 1.12 3.64
C SER A 45 0.63 1.70 4.96
N ALA A 46 0.01 2.78 5.45
CA ALA A 46 0.43 3.39 6.71
C ALA A 46 0.38 2.36 7.86
N GLU A 47 -0.65 1.53 7.87
CA GLU A 47 -0.84 0.44 8.82
C GLU A 47 0.30 -0.59 8.73
N PHE A 48 0.71 -0.95 7.51
CA PHE A 48 1.85 -1.83 7.31
C PHE A 48 3.14 -1.23 7.87
N VAL A 49 3.39 0.06 7.62
CA VAL A 49 4.60 0.76 8.11
C VAL A 49 4.60 0.84 9.63
N GLU A 50 3.44 1.08 10.24
CA GLU A 50 3.24 1.08 11.69
C GLU A 50 3.48 -0.31 12.29
N GLU A 51 2.91 -1.36 11.70
CA GLU A 51 3.15 -2.74 12.14
C GLU A 51 4.63 -3.12 12.02
N LEU A 52 5.30 -2.74 10.93
CA LEU A 52 6.73 -2.97 10.76
C LEU A 52 7.58 -2.24 11.82
N ALA A 53 7.24 -0.99 12.12
CA ALA A 53 7.92 -0.22 13.16
C ALA A 53 7.72 -0.85 14.54
N SER A 54 6.50 -1.31 14.83
CA SER A 54 6.15 -2.04 16.06
C SER A 54 6.97 -3.33 16.17
N ALA A 55 6.98 -4.16 15.12
CA ALA A 55 7.73 -5.41 15.08
C ALA A 55 9.24 -5.22 15.27
N ARG A 56 9.82 -4.10 14.79
CA ARG A 56 11.24 -3.78 15.03
C ARG A 56 11.55 -3.48 16.49
N SER A 57 10.57 -2.99 17.24
CA SER A 57 10.70 -2.69 18.68
C SER A 57 10.36 -3.87 19.59
N ASP A 58 9.86 -4.97 19.03
CA ASP A 58 9.55 -6.19 19.78
C ASP A 58 10.83 -6.95 20.17
N ILE A 59 11.22 -6.80 21.43
CA ILE A 59 12.41 -7.45 22.02
C ILE A 59 12.22 -8.96 22.10
N GLU A 60 11.02 -9.45 22.39
CA GLU A 60 10.76 -10.89 22.54
C GLU A 60 10.76 -11.58 21.17
N GLY A 61 10.06 -11.01 20.20
CA GLY A 61 10.10 -11.45 18.80
C GLY A 61 11.52 -11.42 18.21
N GLY A 62 12.30 -10.38 18.53
CA GLY A 62 13.71 -10.29 18.14
C GLY A 62 14.56 -11.44 18.68
N ARG A 63 14.38 -11.84 19.95
CA ARG A 63 15.08 -12.99 20.54
C ARG A 63 14.65 -14.31 19.90
N ALA A 64 13.34 -14.51 19.72
CA ALA A 64 12.80 -15.69 19.08
C ALA A 64 13.31 -15.86 17.64
N LEU A 65 13.46 -14.74 16.90
CA LEU A 65 14.04 -14.75 15.55
C LEU A 65 15.51 -15.18 15.55
N GLU A 66 16.32 -14.72 16.50
CA GLU A 66 17.72 -15.12 16.60
C GLU A 66 17.86 -16.60 17.01
N GLU A 67 17.01 -17.10 17.90
CA GLU A 67 16.93 -18.53 18.21
C GLU A 67 16.57 -19.38 16.99
N LEU A 68 15.58 -18.94 16.21
CA LEU A 68 15.19 -19.58 14.95
C LEU A 68 16.36 -19.60 13.96
N ARG A 69 17.07 -18.47 13.79
CA ARG A 69 18.23 -18.37 12.91
C ARG A 69 19.35 -19.32 13.35
N ALA A 70 19.64 -19.41 14.64
CA ALA A 70 20.63 -20.32 15.18
C ALA A 70 20.24 -21.79 14.92
N SER A 71 18.98 -22.15 15.13
CA SER A 71 18.44 -23.50 14.86
C SER A 71 18.53 -23.87 13.38
N VAL A 72 18.15 -22.96 12.48
CA VAL A 72 18.29 -23.15 11.03
C VAL A 72 19.76 -23.31 10.67
N ALA A 73 20.65 -22.44 11.18
CA ALA A 73 22.08 -22.51 10.91
C ALA A 73 22.70 -23.84 11.35
N ALA A 74 22.36 -24.32 12.56
CA ALA A 74 22.81 -25.61 13.08
C ALA A 74 22.29 -26.80 12.25
N SER A 75 21.08 -26.69 11.71
CA SER A 75 20.44 -27.71 10.89
C SER A 75 20.87 -27.70 9.42
N ARG A 76 21.64 -26.68 8.98
CA ARG A 76 22.15 -26.59 7.61
C ARG A 76 23.19 -27.67 7.35
N THR A 77 22.78 -28.77 6.74
CA THR A 77 23.66 -29.82 6.26
C THR A 77 24.23 -29.47 4.89
N ARG A 78 25.35 -28.74 4.86
CA ARG A 78 26.31 -28.58 3.72
C ARG A 78 25.75 -28.36 2.29
N LYS A 79 24.50 -27.97 2.10
CA LYS A 79 24.02 -27.50 0.80
C LYS A 79 24.52 -26.07 0.63
N GLY A 80 25.45 -25.88 -0.30
CA GLY A 80 25.88 -24.56 -0.74
C GLY A 80 24.67 -23.73 -1.19
N PRO A 81 24.78 -22.40 -1.20
CA PRO A 81 23.74 -21.56 -1.79
C PRO A 81 23.47 -22.03 -3.23
N PRO A 82 22.21 -22.04 -3.68
CA PRO A 82 21.93 -22.28 -5.10
C PRO A 82 22.68 -21.23 -5.92
N THR A 83 23.47 -21.66 -6.89
CA THR A 83 24.03 -20.79 -7.92
C THR A 83 22.87 -20.19 -8.70
N LEU A 84 22.69 -18.88 -8.59
CA LEU A 84 21.75 -18.07 -9.37
C LEU A 84 22.23 -17.93 -10.81
#